data_AF-X0YY11-F1
#
_entry.id   AF-X0YY11-F1
#
_cell.length_a   1.000
_cell.length_b   1.000
_cell.length_c   1.000
_cell.angle_alpha   90.00
_cell.angle_beta   90.00
_cell.angle_gamma   90.00
#
_symmetry.space_group_name_H-M   'P 1'
#
loop_
_entity.id
_entity.type
_entity.pdbx_description
1 polymer ?
#
loop_
_entity_poly.entity_id
_entity_poly.type
_entity_poly.pdbx_seq_one_letter_code
_entity_poly.pdbx_strand_id
1 'polypeptide(L)' 'MIWKTKIIEMLGIKYPIILGAAAGKHNIKLTAAVSNVGGFGILTGSSFRNEEKFRNALLEI' A
#
# COMPACT_ATOMS: atom_id res chain seq x y z
N MET A 1 -19.20 -12.81 -1.11
CA MET A 1 -18.24 -13.65 -1.85
C MET A 1 -17.16 -14.14 -0.91
N ILE A 2 -16.77 -15.41 -1.00
CA ILE A 2 -15.60 -15.95 -0.28
C ILE A 2 -14.39 -15.82 -1.22
N TRP A 3 -13.36 -15.09 -0.80
CA TRP A 3 -12.15 -14.86 -1.60
C TRP A 3 -11.02 -15.72 -1.04
N LYS A 4 -10.47 -16.62 -1.86
CA LYS A 4 -9.29 -17.44 -1.51
C LYS A 4 -8.42 -17.61 -2.75
N THR A 5 -7.25 -16.99 -2.75
CA THR A 5 -6.31 -17.00 -3.88
C THR A 5 -4.88 -17.12 -3.38
N LYS A 6 -3.96 -17.55 -4.24
CA LYS A 6 -2.52 -17.60 -3.90
C LYS A 6 -1.97 -16.24 -3.47
N ILE A 7 -2.45 -15.14 -4.06
CA ILE A 7 -2.02 -13.77 -3.70
C ILE A 7 -2.37 -13.44 -2.24
N ILE A 8 -3.57 -13.81 -1.80
CA ILE A 8 -4.00 -13.66 -0.40
C ILE A 8 -3.05 -14.42 0.53
N GLU A 9 -2.75 -15.68 0.21
CA GLU A 9 -1.87 -16.54 1.01
C GLU A 9 -0.42 -16.04 1.03
N MET A 10 0.09 -15.53 -0.10
CA MET A 10 1.46 -15.02 -0.21
C MET A 10 1.66 -13.68 0.51
N LEU A 11 0.68 -12.78 0.46
CA LEU A 11 0.81 -11.42 0.98
C LEU A 11 0.17 -11.22 2.36
N GLY A 12 -0.57 -12.20 2.88
CA GLY A 12 -1.23 -12.11 4.18
C GLY A 12 -2.37 -11.08 4.23
N ILE A 13 -3.04 -10.84 3.11
CA ILE A 13 -4.10 -9.84 2.96
C ILE A 13 -5.49 -10.48 2.89
N LYS A 14 -6.55 -9.72 3.19
CA LYS A 14 -7.95 -10.21 3.22
C LYS A 14 -8.57 -10.31 1.82
N TYR A 15 -8.22 -9.39 0.93
CA TYR A 15 -8.78 -9.31 -0.41
C TYR A 15 -7.65 -9.32 -1.44
N PRO A 16 -7.81 -9.95 -2.62
CA PRO A 16 -6.79 -9.94 -3.66
C PRO A 16 -6.83 -8.62 -4.44
N ILE A 17 -6.79 -7.51 -3.70
CA ILE A 17 -6.84 -6.14 -4.21
C ILE A 17 -5.49 -5.51 -3.91
N ILE A 18 -4.83 -5.05 -4.96
CA ILE A 18 -3.51 -4.42 -4.88
C ILE A 18 -3.66 -3.00 -5.39
N LEU A 19 -3.23 -2.02 -4.58
CA LEU A 19 -3.07 -0.65 -5.05
C LEU A 19 -1.78 -0.56 -5.86
N GLY A 20 -1.88 -0.29 -7.16
CA GLY A 20 -0.71 -0.14 -8.02
C GLY A 20 0.19 1.03 -7.61
N ALA A 21 1.49 0.90 -7.89
CA ALA A 21 2.44 1.99 -7.72
C ALA A 21 2.07 3.19 -8.61
N ALA A 22 2.09 4.40 -8.05
CA ALA A 22 1.75 5.63 -8.75
C ALA A 22 2.83 6.68 -8.48
N ALA A 23 3.78 6.80 -9.40
CA ALA A 23 4.82 7.82 -9.34
C ALA A 23 4.22 9.23 -9.49
N GLY A 24 4.71 10.18 -8.68
CA GLY A 24 4.35 11.59 -8.77
C GLY A 24 3.11 12.03 -7.99
N LYS A 25 2.30 11.10 -7.46
CA LYS A 25 1.24 11.41 -6.49
C LYS A 25 1.57 10.77 -5.15
N HIS A 26 1.78 11.60 -4.12
CA HIS A 26 1.87 11.14 -2.74
C HIS A 26 0.51 10.65 -2.29
N ASN A 27 0.35 9.35 -2.12
CA ASN A 27 -0.93 8.77 -1.76
C ASN A 27 -0.89 8.00 -0.44
N ILE A 28 -0.31 8.62 0.59
CA ILE A 28 -0.20 8.05 1.93
C ILE A 28 -1.58 7.64 2.43
N LYS A 29 -2.58 8.54 2.34
CA LYS A 29 -3.95 8.27 2.77
C LYS A 29 -4.61 7.10 2.04
N LEU A 30 -4.49 6.98 0.72
CA LEU A 30 -5.05 5.82 0.01
C LEU A 30 -4.28 4.54 0.31
N THR A 31 -2.95 4.62 0.43
CA THR A 31 -2.11 3.48 0.78
C THR A 31 -2.55 2.92 2.14
N ALA A 32 -2.66 3.79 3.15
CA ALA A 32 -3.14 3.44 4.48
C ALA A 32 -4.58 2.89 4.44
N ALA A 33 -5.49 3.55 3.71
CA ALA A 33 -6.87 3.10 3.59
C ALA A 33 -6.97 1.68 3.00
N VAL A 34 -6.22 1.38 1.94
CA VAL A 34 -6.21 0.05 1.30
C VAL A 34 -5.62 -1.00 2.24
N SER A 35 -4.50 -0.71 2.90
CA SER A 35 -3.88 -1.62 3.87
C SER A 35 -4.80 -1.91 5.06
N ASN A 36 -5.45 -0.87 5.62
CA ASN A 36 -6.32 -0.98 6.79
C ASN A 36 -7.58 -1.83 6.54
N VAL A 37 -8.13 -1.80 5.32
CA VAL A 37 -9.27 -2.66 4.97
C VAL A 37 -8.85 -4.09 4.61
N GLY A 38 -7.55 -4.38 4.56
CA GLY A 38 -7.00 -5.70 4.26
C GLY A 38 -6.71 -5.94 2.77
N GLY A 39 -6.46 -4.89 1.99
CA GLY A 39 -5.80 -4.98 0.68
C GLY A 39 -4.29 -4.77 0.79
N PHE A 40 -3.58 -4.80 -0.33
CA PHE A 40 -2.13 -4.52 -0.37
C PHE A 40 -1.86 -3.09 -0.86
N GLY A 41 -1.55 -2.18 0.06
CA GLY A 41 -1.17 -0.80 -0.26
C GLY A 41 0.30 -0.67 -0.69
N ILE A 42 0.57 0.07 -1.77
CA ILE A 42 1.94 0.36 -2.24
C ILE A 42 2.25 1.84 -2.10
N LEU A 43 3.21 2.16 -1.22
CA LEU A 43 3.80 3.50 -1.12
C LEU A 43 4.99 3.63 -2.10
N THR A 44 4.86 4.47 -3.12
CA THR A 44 5.90 4.62 -4.16
C THR A 44 7.04 5.51 -3.66
N GLY A 45 8.20 4.92 -3.37
CA GLY A 45 9.37 5.64 -2.83
C GLY A 45 9.88 6.77 -3.73
N SER A 46 9.85 6.59 -5.06
CA SER A 46 10.27 7.61 -6.02
C SER A 46 9.40 8.88 -6.03
N SER A 47 8.25 8.85 -5.36
CA SER A 47 7.45 10.06 -5.16
C SER A 47 8.09 11.01 -4.15
N PHE A 48 8.96 10.54 -3.25
CA PHE A 48 9.56 11.34 -2.18
C PHE A 48 10.91 11.94 -2.59
N ARG A 49 11.16 13.18 -2.15
CA ARG A 49 12.39 13.91 -2.48
C ARG A 49 13.65 13.34 -1.83
N ASN A 50 13.51 12.68 -0.69
CA ASN A 50 14.60 12.10 0.08
C ASN A 50 14.09 10.97 0.99
N GLU A 51 15.03 10.23 1.58
CA GLU A 51 14.76 9.11 2.47
C GLU A 51 13.98 9.52 3.73
N GLU A 52 14.33 10.65 4.34
CA GLU A 52 13.68 11.14 5.55
C GLU A 52 12.17 11.33 5.36
N LYS A 53 11.76 11.96 4.25
CA LYS A 53 10.35 12.14 3.93
C LYS A 53 9.63 10.82 3.67
N PHE A 54 10.31 9.86 3.04
CA PHE A 54 9.74 8.53 2.86
C PHE A 54 9.54 7.80 4.19
N ARG A 55 10.52 7.87 5.10
CA ARG A 55 10.42 7.29 6.45
C ARG A 55 9.30 7.91 7.27
N ASN A 56 9.20 9.24 7.27
CA ASN A 56 8.13 9.94 7.97
C ASN A 56 6.75 9.52 7.43
N ALA A 57 6.62 9.37 6.11
CA ALA A 57 5.38 8.91 5.49
C ALA A 57 5.01 7.46 5.87
N LEU A 58 5.98 6.58 6.15
CA LEU A 58 5.70 5.22 6.65
C LEU A 58 5.10 5.24 8.07
N LEU A 59 5.44 6.23 8.90
CA LEU A 59 4.89 6.39 10.24
C LEU A 59 3.45 6.93 10.24
N GLU A 60 2.99 7.47 9.11
CA GLU A 60 1.63 7.99 8.92
C GLU A 60 0.63 6.94 8.39
N ILE A 61 1.11 5.73 8.08
CA ILE A 61 0.31 4.59 7.57
C ILE A 61 -0.14 3.71 8.74
#